data_AF-A0A934ESC2-F1
#
_entry.id   AF-A0A934ESC2-F1
#
_cell.length_a   1.000
_cell.length_b   1.000
_cell.length_c   1.000
_cell.angle_alpha   90.00
_cell.angle_beta   90.00
_cell.angle_gamma   90.00
#
_symmetry.space_group_name_H-M   'P 1'
#
loop_
_entity.id
_entity.type
_entity.pdbx_description
1 polymer ?
#
loop_
_entity_poly.entity_id
_entity_poly.type
_entity_poly.pdbx_seq_one_letter_code
_entity_poly.pdbx_strand_id
1 'polypeptide(L)'
;KRFRVDEEPNEPNRFGWVVEIDPFRPHSTPVKRTALGRLKHEGAWVQEARNGRVVVYMGDDERNEYIYRYVSNLPWRQARAQGINPLDDGILYVAKFHAEGVGEWLPLTPDNPRLGGWSLNDILINTRGAADAAGATMMDRPEWIDTFPRDLTAIATLTNNNRRGSTPPSVNNPDGSTAAGSARPPVDAANPRAINNYGHIIRWYYRQDWTEPTFGWDIFALCGDPANPAHGSTIAGDKYGSPDGIYVDPSGLVWIQTDVSTSTINAGAYGGFGNNQMLAAHPETRETRRFLVGPSQCEITGVFMTPDRLTMFVGIQHPGERPDDLPGDPLNPKQFSSWPDGPNGGRPRSALIVVTKDDGGRIGS
;
A
#
# COMPACT_ATOMS: atom_id res chain seq x y z
N LYS A 1 5.23 -0.65 -31.11
CA LYS A 1 5.94 0.63 -30.93
C LYS A 1 5.87 1.16 -29.51
N ARG A 2 4.71 1.63 -29.01
CA ARG A 2 4.60 2.27 -27.67
C ARG A 2 5.29 1.53 -26.50
N PHE A 3 5.11 0.22 -26.38
CA PHE A 3 5.72 -0.58 -25.30
C PHE A 3 7.07 -1.23 -25.67
N ARG A 4 7.66 -0.86 -26.80
CA ARG A 4 8.98 -1.35 -27.23
C ARG A 4 10.01 -0.33 -26.79
N VAL A 5 10.71 -0.63 -25.69
CA VAL A 5 11.66 0.30 -25.05
C VAL A 5 12.84 0.65 -25.96
N ASP A 6 13.20 -0.24 -26.88
CA ASP A 6 14.18 -0.03 -27.94
C ASP A 6 13.73 1.03 -28.97
N GLU A 7 12.42 1.23 -29.12
CA GLU A 7 11.83 2.21 -30.06
C GLU A 7 11.33 3.49 -29.37
N GLU A 8 10.81 3.39 -28.15
CA GLU A 8 10.20 4.49 -27.38
C GLU A 8 10.76 4.50 -25.93
N PRO A 9 12.06 4.81 -25.75
CA PRO A 9 12.75 4.64 -24.46
C PRO A 9 12.23 5.56 -23.34
N ASN A 10 11.57 6.66 -23.70
CA ASN A 10 10.99 7.60 -22.74
C ASN A 10 9.54 7.28 -22.38
N GLU A 11 8.88 6.34 -23.07
CA GLU A 11 7.48 6.00 -22.78
C GLU A 11 7.30 5.46 -21.35
N PRO A 12 8.20 4.62 -20.78
CA PRO A 12 8.11 4.23 -19.37
C PRO A 12 8.12 5.42 -18.38
N ASN A 13 8.79 6.53 -18.71
CA ASN A 13 8.83 7.73 -17.88
C ASN A 13 7.48 8.45 -17.84
N ARG A 14 6.57 8.13 -18.77
CA ARG A 14 5.21 8.68 -18.81
C ARG A 14 4.23 7.84 -17.97
N PHE A 15 4.65 6.76 -17.31
CA PHE A 15 3.82 5.93 -16.40
C PHE A 15 4.42 5.87 -14.99
N GLY A 16 3.65 5.35 -14.04
CA GLY A 16 4.02 5.31 -12.62
C GLY A 16 3.69 6.60 -11.88
N TRP A 17 2.60 7.28 -12.26
CA TRP A 17 2.18 8.56 -11.68
C TRP A 17 0.79 8.43 -11.06
N VAL A 18 0.55 9.12 -9.95
CA VAL A 18 -0.82 9.38 -9.48
C VAL A 18 -1.56 10.19 -10.55
N VAL A 19 -2.80 9.78 -10.85
CA VAL A 19 -3.66 10.43 -11.85
C VAL A 19 -4.90 10.98 -11.16
N GLU A 20 -5.11 12.30 -11.23
CA GLU A 20 -6.34 12.93 -10.74
C GLU A 20 -7.43 12.86 -11.82
N ILE A 21 -8.61 12.40 -11.40
CA ILE A 21 -9.82 12.26 -12.24
C ILE A 21 -10.96 12.99 -11.54
N ASP A 22 -11.72 13.80 -12.27
CA ASP A 22 -12.97 14.38 -11.77
C ASP A 22 -14.16 13.50 -12.19
N PRO A 23 -14.72 12.68 -11.28
CA PRO A 23 -15.83 11.78 -11.62
C PRO A 23 -17.13 12.53 -11.93
N PHE A 24 -17.24 13.82 -11.58
CA PHE A 24 -18.42 14.65 -11.85
C PHE A 24 -18.29 15.44 -13.17
N ARG A 25 -17.11 15.40 -13.81
CA ARG A 25 -16.87 16.01 -15.13
C ARG A 25 -16.40 14.96 -16.12
N PRO A 26 -17.33 14.20 -16.74
CA PRO A 26 -16.99 13.03 -17.56
C PRO A 26 -16.19 13.34 -18.83
N HIS A 27 -16.11 14.61 -19.24
CA HIS A 27 -15.32 15.07 -20.39
C HIS A 27 -14.02 15.78 -19.98
N SER A 28 -13.73 15.88 -18.68
CA SER A 28 -12.45 16.41 -18.22
C SER A 28 -11.32 15.45 -18.56
N THR A 29 -10.17 15.99 -18.94
CA THR A 29 -8.97 15.17 -19.18
C THR A 29 -8.31 14.87 -17.84
N PRO A 30 -8.13 13.59 -17.46
CA PRO A 30 -7.35 13.23 -16.28
C PRO A 30 -5.92 13.75 -16.35
N VAL A 31 -5.34 14.09 -15.20
CA VAL A 31 -4.01 14.72 -15.12
C VAL A 31 -3.07 13.89 -14.26
N LYS A 32 -1.88 13.60 -14.78
CA LYS A 32 -0.77 12.97 -14.02
C LYS A 32 -0.14 14.03 -13.11
N ARG A 33 -0.15 13.79 -11.80
CA ARG A 33 0.37 14.71 -10.78
C ARG A 33 1.84 14.41 -10.51
N THR A 34 2.72 15.01 -11.31
CA THR A 34 4.15 14.69 -11.28
C THR A 34 4.84 15.09 -9.98
N ALA A 35 4.34 16.09 -9.25
CA ALA A 35 4.91 16.51 -7.97
C ALA A 35 4.81 15.43 -6.87
N LEU A 36 3.97 14.41 -7.07
CA LEU A 36 3.86 13.25 -6.18
C LEU A 36 4.93 12.16 -6.47
N GLY A 37 5.80 12.37 -7.47
CA GLY A 37 6.89 11.46 -7.81
C GLY A 37 6.46 10.26 -8.67
N ARG A 38 7.43 9.63 -9.33
CA ARG A 38 7.20 8.47 -10.20
C ARG A 38 7.58 7.18 -9.49
N LEU A 39 6.58 6.35 -9.18
CA LEU A 39 6.69 5.14 -8.36
C LEU A 39 5.78 4.02 -8.89
N LYS A 40 5.85 2.83 -8.29
CA LYS A 40 4.76 1.84 -8.35
C LYS A 40 3.75 2.16 -7.25
N HIS A 41 3.05 3.27 -7.44
CA HIS A 41 2.05 3.76 -6.48
C HIS A 41 0.97 2.71 -6.25
N GLU A 42 0.84 2.25 -5.01
CA GLU A 42 -0.29 1.41 -4.60
C GLU A 42 -1.58 2.26 -4.45
N GLY A 43 -1.42 3.45 -3.89
CA GLY A 43 -2.50 4.43 -3.73
C GLY A 43 -2.02 5.80 -3.28
N ALA A 44 -2.96 6.69 -3.02
CA ALA A 44 -2.71 8.07 -2.61
C ALA A 44 -3.71 8.51 -1.53
N TRP A 45 -3.27 8.51 -0.27
CA TRP A 45 -4.13 8.79 0.88
C TRP A 45 -4.00 10.23 1.33
N VAL A 46 -5.07 10.99 1.11
CA VAL A 46 -5.10 12.44 1.23
C VAL A 46 -5.58 12.86 2.62
N GLN A 47 -4.87 13.79 3.24
CA GLN A 47 -5.27 14.48 4.46
C GLN A 47 -5.19 16.00 4.31
N GLU A 48 -6.01 16.70 5.07
CA GLU A 48 -5.93 18.15 5.24
C GLU A 48 -5.20 18.46 6.56
N ALA A 49 -4.06 19.14 6.46
CA ALA A 49 -3.35 19.71 7.60
C ALA A 49 -4.20 20.78 8.30
N ARG A 50 -3.93 21.09 9.57
CA ARG A 50 -4.67 22.11 10.34
C ARG A 50 -4.65 23.48 9.68
N ASN A 51 -3.58 23.79 8.94
CA ASN A 51 -3.45 25.04 8.19
C ASN A 51 -4.05 24.98 6.77
N GLY A 52 -4.75 23.90 6.42
CA GLY A 52 -5.41 23.70 5.14
C GLY A 52 -4.52 23.19 4.01
N ARG A 53 -3.23 22.92 4.26
CA ARG A 53 -2.33 22.28 3.28
C ARG A 53 -2.74 20.82 3.05
N VAL A 54 -2.52 20.33 1.83
CA VAL A 54 -2.77 18.94 1.47
C VAL A 54 -1.57 18.10 1.83
N VAL A 55 -1.80 16.96 2.48
CA VAL A 55 -0.82 15.91 2.69
C VAL A 55 -1.26 14.67 1.93
N VAL A 56 -0.35 14.00 1.22
CA VAL A 56 -0.66 12.74 0.52
C VAL A 56 0.37 11.69 0.91
N TYR A 57 -0.06 10.58 1.50
CA TYR A 57 0.78 9.41 1.76
C TYR A 57 0.71 8.44 0.59
N MET A 58 1.85 7.83 0.23
CA MET A 58 1.95 6.90 -0.90
C MET A 58 2.93 5.77 -0.53
N GLY A 59 2.54 4.52 -0.80
CA GLY A 59 3.43 3.35 -0.79
C GLY A 59 3.96 3.07 -2.19
N ASP A 60 5.20 2.59 -2.28
CA ASP A 60 5.80 2.07 -3.51
C ASP A 60 5.94 0.56 -3.41
N ASP A 61 5.00 -0.18 -4.00
CA ASP A 61 4.94 -1.63 -3.85
C ASP A 61 6.02 -2.34 -4.67
N GLU A 62 7.18 -2.47 -4.03
CA GLU A 62 8.22 -3.40 -4.39
C GLU A 62 9.09 -3.70 -3.18
N ARG A 63 9.74 -4.86 -3.18
CA ARG A 63 10.69 -5.19 -2.11
C ARG A 63 11.76 -4.11 -2.02
N ASN A 64 12.00 -3.63 -0.81
CA ASN A 64 13.04 -2.68 -0.46
C ASN A 64 12.82 -1.26 -1.00
N GLU A 65 11.62 -0.93 -1.48
CA GLU A 65 11.25 0.46 -1.79
C GLU A 65 10.55 1.11 -0.59
N TYR A 66 9.90 2.26 -0.79
CA TYR A 66 9.76 3.26 0.27
C TYR A 66 8.33 3.72 0.53
N ILE A 67 8.12 4.34 1.68
CA ILE A 67 6.91 5.10 2.01
C ILE A 67 7.20 6.59 1.79
N TYR A 68 6.29 7.28 1.10
CA TYR A 68 6.41 8.68 0.73
C TYR A 68 5.30 9.52 1.34
N ARG A 69 5.58 10.82 1.48
CA ARG A 69 4.62 11.85 1.87
C ARG A 69 4.81 13.08 0.99
N TYR A 70 3.76 13.59 0.37
CA TYR A 70 3.75 14.90 -0.26
C TYR A 70 3.05 15.92 0.65
N VAL A 71 3.53 17.17 0.67
CA VAL A 71 2.88 18.28 1.37
C VAL A 71 2.80 19.49 0.42
N SER A 72 1.59 20.02 0.18
CA SER A 72 1.40 21.20 -0.66
C SER A 72 2.03 22.45 -0.04
N ASN A 73 2.48 23.39 -0.87
CA ASN A 73 3.07 24.65 -0.40
C ASN A 73 2.01 25.60 0.19
N LEU A 74 0.83 25.64 -0.43
CA LEU A 74 -0.28 26.49 -0.02
C LEU A 74 -1.47 25.68 0.52
N PRO A 75 -2.30 26.29 1.40
CA PRO A 75 -3.61 25.74 1.73
C PRO A 75 -4.45 25.53 0.48
N TRP A 76 -5.16 24.40 0.37
CA TRP A 76 -5.77 23.98 -0.89
C TRP A 76 -6.82 24.96 -1.42
N ARG A 77 -7.57 25.62 -0.52
CA ARG A 77 -8.54 26.65 -0.88
C ARG A 77 -7.86 27.88 -1.47
N GLN A 78 -6.73 28.28 -0.88
CA GLN A 78 -5.93 29.40 -1.38
C GLN A 78 -5.30 29.06 -2.72
N ALA A 79 -4.68 27.87 -2.86
CA ALA A 79 -4.11 27.40 -4.12
C ALA A 79 -5.15 27.44 -5.25
N ARG A 80 -6.34 26.87 -5.01
CA ARG A 80 -7.43 26.85 -5.99
C ARG A 80 -7.93 28.26 -6.35
N ALA A 81 -8.02 29.17 -5.37
CA ALA A 81 -8.40 30.56 -5.64
C ALA A 81 -7.38 31.29 -6.52
N GLN A 82 -6.11 30.86 -6.51
CA GLN A 82 -5.04 31.36 -7.37
C GLN A 82 -4.92 30.60 -8.70
N GLY A 83 -5.79 29.62 -8.97
CA GLY A 83 -5.71 28.78 -10.17
C GLY A 83 -4.61 27.71 -10.12
N ILE A 84 -4.02 27.47 -8.96
CA ILE A 84 -2.99 26.45 -8.72
C ILE A 84 -3.69 25.17 -8.22
N ASN A 85 -3.38 24.01 -8.82
CA ASN A 85 -3.79 22.74 -8.23
C ASN A 85 -2.88 22.42 -7.03
N PRO A 86 -3.43 22.11 -5.84
CA PRO A 86 -2.62 21.84 -4.65
C PRO A 86 -1.70 20.61 -4.77
N LEU A 87 -1.91 19.74 -5.76
CA LEU A 87 -1.07 18.57 -6.05
C LEU A 87 0.02 18.84 -7.10
N ASP A 88 0.15 20.07 -7.59
CA ASP A 88 1.22 20.47 -8.53
C ASP A 88 2.29 21.37 -7.87
N ASP A 89 2.04 21.86 -6.64
CA ASP A 89 2.91 22.82 -5.94
C ASP A 89 3.11 22.41 -4.47
N GLY A 90 4.24 21.78 -4.17
CA GLY A 90 4.57 21.24 -2.86
C GLY A 90 5.91 20.52 -2.81
N ILE A 91 6.17 19.84 -1.70
CA ILE A 91 7.40 19.10 -1.45
C ILE A 91 7.07 17.61 -1.27
N LEU A 92 7.78 16.76 -2.01
CA LEU A 92 7.79 15.32 -1.83
C LEU A 92 8.83 14.93 -0.78
N TYR A 93 8.48 14.00 0.09
CA TYR A 93 9.32 13.46 1.15
C TYR A 93 9.32 11.94 1.09
N VAL A 94 10.38 11.34 1.62
CA VAL A 94 10.49 9.90 1.85
C VAL A 94 10.76 9.61 3.32
N ALA A 95 10.20 8.51 3.84
CA ALA A 95 10.31 8.14 5.24
C ALA A 95 11.67 7.53 5.58
N LYS A 96 12.17 7.88 6.77
CA LYS A 96 13.22 7.15 7.46
C LYS A 96 12.77 6.77 8.87
N PHE A 97 12.83 5.48 9.17
CA PHE A 97 12.47 4.90 10.47
C PHE A 97 13.73 4.60 11.28
N HIS A 98 13.82 5.14 12.50
CA HIS A 98 14.89 4.89 13.47
C HIS A 98 14.44 3.87 14.52
N ALA A 99 15.38 3.12 15.10
CA ALA A 99 15.09 1.94 15.93
C ALA A 99 14.30 2.24 17.22
N GLU A 100 14.32 3.49 17.70
CA GLU A 100 13.71 3.94 18.95
C GLU A 100 12.23 4.34 18.79
N GLY A 101 11.56 3.93 17.71
CA GLY A 101 10.17 4.32 17.43
C GLY A 101 10.01 5.78 17.03
N VAL A 102 11.09 6.40 16.54
CA VAL A 102 11.10 7.75 15.98
C VAL A 102 11.36 7.64 14.48
N GLY A 103 10.72 8.46 13.67
CA GLY A 103 11.01 8.60 12.26
C GLY A 103 11.05 10.06 11.81
N GLU A 104 11.58 10.26 10.62
CA GLU A 104 11.69 11.57 9.98
C GLU A 104 11.31 11.50 8.49
N TRP A 105 10.85 12.64 7.97
CA TRP A 105 10.55 12.83 6.56
C TRP A 105 11.70 13.57 5.88
N LEU A 106 12.40 12.88 4.99
CA LEU A 106 13.53 13.43 4.24
C LEU A 106 13.00 14.14 2.98
N PRO A 107 13.24 15.45 2.79
CA PRO A 107 12.76 16.17 1.62
C PRO A 107 13.51 15.72 0.37
N LEU A 108 12.77 15.39 -0.70
CA LEU A 108 13.30 15.09 -2.02
C LEU A 108 13.30 16.38 -2.86
N THR A 109 14.29 17.21 -2.61
CA THR A 109 14.47 18.51 -3.29
C THR A 109 15.95 18.76 -3.56
N PRO A 110 16.31 19.63 -4.53
CA PRO A 110 17.70 20.02 -4.75
C PRO A 110 18.38 20.67 -3.53
N ASP A 111 17.61 21.25 -2.61
CA ASP A 111 18.13 21.85 -1.37
C ASP A 111 18.55 20.82 -0.32
N ASN A 112 18.16 19.55 -0.48
CA ASN A 112 18.68 18.46 0.34
C ASN A 112 20.17 18.28 0.00
N PRO A 113 21.11 18.37 0.97
CA PRO A 113 22.55 18.24 0.69
C PRO A 113 22.95 16.93 0.00
N ARG A 114 22.18 15.85 0.20
CA ARG A 114 22.40 14.56 -0.47
C ARG A 114 21.94 14.52 -1.93
N LEU A 115 21.15 15.51 -2.34
CA LEU A 115 20.56 15.66 -3.67
C LEU A 115 21.01 16.94 -4.38
N GLY A 116 22.01 17.66 -3.87
CA GLY A 116 22.44 18.95 -4.44
C GLY A 116 22.88 18.93 -5.90
N GLY A 117 23.19 17.75 -6.45
CA GLY A 117 23.50 17.55 -7.87
C GLY A 117 22.32 17.15 -8.76
N TRP A 118 21.12 16.98 -8.19
CA TRP A 118 19.93 16.52 -8.89
C TRP A 118 19.01 17.69 -9.22
N SER A 119 18.48 17.74 -10.44
CA SER A 119 17.38 18.67 -10.74
C SER A 119 16.07 18.16 -10.16
N LEU A 120 15.09 19.04 -9.94
CA LEU A 120 13.75 18.60 -9.51
C LEU A 120 13.12 17.62 -10.50
N ASN A 121 13.37 17.76 -11.80
CA ASN A 121 12.87 16.84 -12.81
C ASN A 121 13.49 15.44 -12.67
N ASP A 122 14.80 15.36 -12.41
CA ASP A 122 15.48 14.08 -12.18
C ASP A 122 14.95 13.41 -10.92
N ILE A 123 14.71 14.18 -9.85
CA ILE A 123 14.11 13.69 -8.61
C ILE A 123 12.70 13.13 -8.85
N LEU A 124 11.85 13.81 -9.62
CA LEU A 124 10.47 13.37 -9.83
C LEU A 124 10.36 12.19 -10.82
N ILE A 125 11.27 12.07 -11.79
CA ILE A 125 11.30 10.95 -12.75
C ILE A 125 12.00 9.71 -12.15
N ASN A 126 13.10 9.92 -11.43
CA ASN A 126 13.87 8.90 -10.72
C ASN A 126 13.73 9.07 -9.21
N THR A 127 12.49 9.02 -8.73
CA THR A 127 12.16 9.23 -7.31
C THR A 127 12.77 8.19 -6.41
N ARG A 128 12.85 6.92 -6.85
CA ARG A 128 13.51 5.84 -6.11
C ARG A 128 15.01 6.10 -5.92
N GLY A 129 15.73 6.47 -6.99
CA GLY A 129 17.15 6.83 -6.88
C GLY A 129 17.39 8.04 -5.97
N ALA A 130 16.51 9.05 -6.01
CA ALA A 130 16.58 10.18 -5.08
C ALA A 130 16.32 9.75 -3.62
N ALA A 131 15.41 8.80 -3.38
CA ALA A 131 15.17 8.23 -2.06
C ALA A 131 16.36 7.40 -1.55
N ASP A 132 16.98 6.60 -2.42
CA ASP A 132 18.23 5.89 -2.13
C ASP A 132 19.32 6.88 -1.69
N ALA A 133 19.54 7.95 -2.47
CA ALA A 133 20.51 9.00 -2.16
C ALA A 133 20.20 9.75 -0.87
N ALA A 134 18.91 10.06 -0.62
CA ALA A 134 18.48 10.69 0.62
C ALA A 134 18.75 9.78 1.85
N GLY A 135 18.80 8.47 1.67
CA GLY A 135 19.01 7.48 2.72
C GLY A 135 17.73 7.08 3.43
N ALA A 136 16.67 6.90 2.66
CA ALA A 136 15.39 6.36 3.12
C ALA A 136 15.53 4.93 3.68
N THR A 137 14.55 4.51 4.50
CA THR A 137 14.50 3.13 5.01
C THR A 137 13.87 2.22 3.97
N MET A 138 14.61 1.23 3.46
CA MET A 138 14.08 0.20 2.57
C MET A 138 13.01 -0.63 3.30
N MET A 139 11.79 -0.70 2.77
CA MET A 139 10.63 -1.32 3.42
C MET A 139 10.26 -2.67 2.79
N ASP A 140 9.56 -3.50 3.56
CA ASP A 140 9.03 -4.78 3.08
C ASP A 140 7.69 -4.59 2.32
N ARG A 141 7.77 -4.11 1.07
CA ARG A 141 6.64 -3.91 0.13
C ARG A 141 5.48 -3.09 0.73
N PRO A 142 5.63 -1.75 0.81
CA PRO A 142 4.53 -0.87 1.16
C PRO A 142 3.38 -0.96 0.18
N GLU A 143 2.23 -1.42 0.66
CA GLU A 143 0.99 -1.45 -0.10
C GLU A 143 0.05 -0.31 0.39
N TRP A 144 -1.11 -0.65 0.93
CA TRP A 144 -2.11 0.35 1.29
C TRP A 144 -1.73 1.12 2.54
N ILE A 145 -2.10 2.39 2.57
CA ILE A 145 -2.04 3.27 3.74
C ILE A 145 -3.48 3.63 4.10
N ASP A 146 -3.81 3.93 5.34
CA ASP A 146 -4.98 4.73 5.67
C ASP A 146 -4.69 5.50 6.95
N THR A 147 -5.68 6.22 7.47
CA THR A 147 -5.48 7.16 8.57
C THR A 147 -6.57 7.09 9.60
N PHE A 148 -6.21 7.41 10.83
CA PHE A 148 -7.11 7.82 11.89
C PHE A 148 -7.05 9.35 11.96
N PRO A 149 -7.97 10.08 11.29
CA PRO A 149 -7.78 11.52 11.11
C PRO A 149 -7.77 12.30 12.44
N ARG A 150 -8.55 11.82 13.42
CA ARG A 150 -8.67 12.43 14.75
C ARG A 150 -7.42 12.25 15.62
N ASP A 151 -6.71 11.14 15.41
CA ASP A 151 -5.56 10.75 16.23
C ASP A 151 -4.22 11.12 15.58
N LEU A 152 -4.27 11.81 14.43
CA LEU A 152 -3.09 12.15 13.63
C LEU A 152 -2.18 10.93 13.38
N THR A 153 -2.81 9.78 13.14
CA THR A 153 -2.12 8.50 12.95
C THR A 153 -2.39 8.01 11.55
N ALA A 154 -1.35 7.51 10.88
CA ALA A 154 -1.48 6.75 9.65
C ALA A 154 -1.01 5.30 9.90
N ILE A 155 -1.56 4.38 9.12
CA ILE A 155 -1.33 2.94 9.23
C ILE A 155 -1.10 2.39 7.83
N ALA A 156 -0.14 1.48 7.68
CA ALA A 156 0.24 0.94 6.38
C ALA A 156 0.53 -0.56 6.45
N THR A 157 0.24 -1.25 5.36
CA THR A 157 0.59 -2.65 5.16
C THR A 157 1.97 -2.79 4.51
N LEU A 158 2.71 -3.79 4.97
CA LEU A 158 4.02 -4.20 4.50
C LEU A 158 3.96 -5.69 4.19
N THR A 159 3.54 -6.01 2.96
CA THR A 159 2.86 -7.28 2.65
C THR A 159 3.77 -8.50 2.74
N ASN A 160 5.03 -8.40 2.32
CA ASN A 160 6.05 -9.44 2.48
C ASN A 160 7.40 -8.99 1.89
N ASN A 161 8.48 -9.67 2.30
CA ASN A 161 9.79 -9.53 1.68
C ASN A 161 10.67 -10.76 1.95
N ASN A 162 10.68 -11.70 1.01
CA ASN A 162 11.52 -12.89 1.10
C ASN A 162 13.03 -12.64 0.90
N ARG A 163 13.44 -11.40 0.56
CA ARG A 163 14.86 -11.01 0.43
C ARG A 163 15.44 -10.40 1.70
N ARG A 164 14.59 -9.91 2.61
CA ARG A 164 15.00 -9.32 3.90
C ARG A 164 15.93 -10.26 4.67
N GLY A 165 17.08 -9.78 5.09
CA GLY A 165 18.05 -10.55 5.89
C GLY A 165 18.66 -11.76 5.17
N SER A 166 18.47 -11.92 3.86
CA SER A 166 19.09 -13.01 3.08
C SER A 166 20.54 -12.70 2.71
N THR A 167 21.34 -13.72 2.39
CA THR A 167 22.80 -13.60 2.20
C THR A 167 23.24 -13.69 0.74
N PRO A 168 24.33 -13.01 0.33
CA PRO A 168 25.01 -11.93 1.04
C PRO A 168 24.11 -10.68 1.20
N PRO A 169 24.29 -9.89 2.28
CA PRO A 169 23.52 -8.66 2.48
C PRO A 169 23.85 -7.62 1.40
N SER A 170 22.88 -6.82 1.01
CA SER A 170 23.05 -5.71 0.06
C SER A 170 21.99 -4.64 0.26
N VAL A 171 22.28 -3.42 -0.21
CA VAL A 171 21.38 -2.26 -0.17
C VAL A 171 21.22 -1.69 -1.58
N ASN A 172 20.21 -0.85 -1.81
CA ASN A 172 20.09 -0.12 -3.06
C ASN A 172 21.25 0.87 -3.23
N ASN A 173 21.72 1.03 -4.46
CA ASN A 173 22.76 1.98 -4.82
C ASN A 173 22.14 3.39 -4.83
N PRO A 174 22.80 4.40 -4.22
CA PRO A 174 22.32 5.79 -4.19
C PRO A 174 22.08 6.46 -5.56
N ASP A 175 22.42 5.83 -6.67
CA ASP A 175 22.21 6.32 -8.03
C ASP A 175 20.98 5.68 -8.72
N GLY A 176 20.24 4.81 -8.01
CA GLY A 176 19.10 4.07 -8.54
C GLY A 176 19.47 2.94 -9.53
N SER A 177 20.75 2.55 -9.63
CA SER A 177 21.20 1.51 -10.56
C SER A 177 20.91 0.07 -10.09
N THR A 178 20.44 -0.10 -8.84
CA THR A 178 20.09 -1.42 -8.31
C THR A 178 18.90 -1.99 -9.05
N ALA A 179 19.00 -3.26 -9.46
CA ALA A 179 17.87 -3.94 -10.07
C ALA A 179 16.69 -4.02 -9.09
N ALA A 180 15.51 -3.64 -9.57
CA ALA A 180 14.24 -3.67 -8.87
C ALA A 180 14.05 -4.89 -7.95
N GLY A 181 13.79 -4.67 -6.68
CA GLY A 181 13.49 -5.70 -5.68
C GLY A 181 14.58 -6.75 -5.44
N SER A 182 15.83 -6.48 -5.85
CA SER A 182 16.95 -7.44 -5.80
C SER A 182 17.83 -7.31 -4.56
N ALA A 183 17.85 -6.14 -3.91
CA ALA A 183 18.61 -5.92 -2.68
C ALA A 183 18.18 -6.87 -1.56
N ARG A 184 19.11 -7.10 -0.62
CA ARG A 184 18.95 -8.01 0.53
C ARG A 184 19.31 -7.26 1.80
N PRO A 185 18.55 -6.21 2.15
CA PRO A 185 18.88 -5.39 3.30
C PRO A 185 18.81 -6.23 4.58
N PRO A 186 19.63 -5.92 5.60
CA PRO A 186 19.53 -6.59 6.90
C PRO A 186 18.14 -6.35 7.53
N VAL A 187 17.81 -7.14 8.55
CA VAL A 187 16.67 -6.84 9.42
C VAL A 187 16.94 -5.53 10.18
N ASP A 188 15.88 -4.77 10.40
CA ASP A 188 15.91 -3.54 11.18
C ASP A 188 14.65 -3.46 12.04
N ALA A 189 14.50 -2.42 12.85
CA ALA A 189 13.37 -2.31 13.76
C ALA A 189 12.02 -2.19 13.03
N ALA A 190 11.99 -1.52 11.88
CA ALA A 190 10.77 -1.34 11.09
C ALA A 190 10.44 -2.60 10.28
N ASN A 191 11.44 -3.41 9.92
CA ASN A 191 11.32 -4.66 9.14
C ASN A 191 12.03 -5.81 9.89
N PRO A 192 11.43 -6.34 10.97
CA PRO A 192 12.17 -7.10 11.99
C PRO A 192 12.38 -8.59 11.68
N ARG A 193 11.85 -9.10 10.55
CA ARG A 193 11.91 -10.53 10.22
C ARG A 193 12.73 -10.79 8.96
N ALA A 194 13.71 -11.68 9.07
CA ALA A 194 14.39 -12.21 7.88
C ALA A 194 13.46 -13.14 7.11
N ILE A 195 13.56 -13.13 5.78
CA ILE A 195 12.72 -13.92 4.87
C ILE A 195 11.24 -13.75 5.25
N ASN A 196 10.79 -12.49 5.30
CA ASN A 196 9.49 -12.12 5.80
C ASN A 196 8.39 -12.61 4.83
N ASN A 197 7.91 -13.84 5.05
CA ASN A 197 6.88 -14.40 4.20
C ASN A 197 5.52 -13.76 4.46
N TYR A 198 5.20 -13.42 5.72
CA TYR A 198 3.81 -13.13 6.13
C TYR A 198 3.43 -11.65 6.12
N GLY A 199 4.41 -10.74 6.10
CA GLY A 199 4.13 -9.30 6.18
C GLY A 199 3.73 -8.80 7.57
N HIS A 200 3.51 -7.50 7.65
CA HIS A 200 3.18 -6.81 8.88
C HIS A 200 2.47 -5.48 8.61
N ILE A 201 1.95 -4.87 9.67
CA ILE A 201 1.26 -3.60 9.62
C ILE A 201 2.01 -2.63 10.53
N ILE A 202 2.43 -1.49 9.97
CA ILE A 202 3.13 -0.43 10.69
C ILE A 202 2.20 0.78 10.84
N ARG A 203 2.37 1.56 11.91
CA ARG A 203 1.66 2.84 12.08
C ARG A 203 2.62 3.92 12.54
N TRP A 204 2.35 5.16 12.13
CA TRP A 204 3.06 6.34 12.61
C TRP A 204 2.07 7.44 13.00
N TYR A 205 2.47 8.27 13.96
CA TYR A 205 1.60 9.26 14.57
C TYR A 205 2.34 10.57 14.85
N TYR A 206 1.59 11.66 14.72
CA TYR A 206 2.06 13.03 14.93
C TYR A 206 1.49 13.60 16.23
N ARG A 207 2.11 14.66 16.76
CA ARG A 207 1.69 15.26 18.03
C ARG A 207 0.66 16.35 17.84
N GLN A 208 0.77 17.09 16.73
CA GLN A 208 0.07 18.33 16.48
C GLN A 208 -0.48 18.40 15.05
N ASP A 209 0.29 18.00 14.02
CA ASP A 209 -0.13 18.21 12.64
C ASP A 209 0.49 17.21 11.64
N TRP A 210 -0.24 16.91 10.57
CA TRP A 210 0.19 16.02 9.48
C TRP A 210 1.48 16.48 8.77
N THR A 211 1.87 17.75 8.93
CA THR A 211 3.04 18.34 8.28
C THR A 211 4.30 18.35 9.16
N GLU A 212 4.24 17.79 10.36
CA GLU A 212 5.42 17.67 11.23
C GLU A 212 6.55 16.89 10.53
N PRO A 213 7.82 17.30 10.69
CA PRO A 213 8.96 16.68 10.01
C PRO A 213 9.35 15.32 10.62
N THR A 214 8.93 15.06 11.85
CA THR A 214 9.18 13.82 12.58
C THR A 214 7.88 13.19 13.06
N PHE A 215 7.93 11.91 13.37
CA PHE A 215 6.79 11.14 13.83
C PHE A 215 7.24 10.07 14.83
N GLY A 216 6.32 9.66 15.70
CA GLY A 216 6.46 8.40 16.44
C GLY A 216 5.93 7.24 15.59
N TRP A 217 6.42 6.03 15.77
CA TRP A 217 5.92 4.85 15.06
C TRP A 217 6.01 3.58 15.89
N ASP A 218 5.14 2.62 15.60
CA ASP A 218 5.20 1.25 16.12
C ASP A 218 4.63 0.23 15.13
N ILE A 219 4.93 -1.05 15.34
CA ILE A 219 4.32 -2.14 14.58
C ILE A 219 2.98 -2.49 15.22
N PHE A 220 1.91 -2.36 14.44
CA PHE A 220 0.56 -2.72 14.84
C PHE A 220 0.43 -4.25 14.95
N ALA A 221 0.87 -4.99 13.93
CA ALA A 221 0.84 -6.45 13.92
C ALA A 221 1.95 -7.06 13.04
N LEU A 222 2.69 -8.03 13.56
CA LEU A 222 3.46 -8.99 12.76
C LEU A 222 2.53 -10.13 12.35
N CYS A 223 2.31 -10.30 11.04
CA CYS A 223 1.32 -11.26 10.54
C CYS A 223 1.85 -12.69 10.55
N GLY A 224 0.98 -13.68 10.42
CA GLY A 224 1.29 -15.09 10.51
C GLY A 224 0.33 -15.85 11.43
N ASP A 225 0.62 -17.12 11.70
CA ASP A 225 -0.22 -17.94 12.57
C ASP A 225 0.19 -17.75 14.04
N PRO A 226 -0.65 -17.15 14.91
CA PRO A 226 -0.33 -16.97 16.32
C PRO A 226 -0.29 -18.32 17.08
N ALA A 227 -0.84 -19.40 16.53
CA ALA A 227 -0.70 -20.75 17.08
C ALA A 227 0.62 -21.42 16.70
N ASN A 228 1.40 -20.85 15.77
CA ASN A 228 2.71 -21.36 15.38
C ASN A 228 3.83 -20.39 15.82
N PRO A 229 4.55 -20.70 16.92
CA PRO A 229 5.63 -19.84 17.43
C PRO A 229 6.72 -19.53 16.39
N ALA A 230 6.95 -20.42 15.42
CA ALA A 230 7.95 -20.22 14.37
C ALA A 230 7.61 -19.06 13.42
N HIS A 231 6.34 -18.60 13.38
CA HIS A 231 5.94 -17.48 12.54
C HIS A 231 6.27 -16.13 13.20
N GLY A 232 6.51 -16.10 14.51
CA GLY A 232 6.74 -14.86 15.26
C GLY A 232 5.59 -13.86 15.14
N SER A 233 4.36 -14.38 15.00
CA SER A 233 3.15 -13.54 14.85
C SER A 233 2.83 -12.83 16.16
N THR A 234 2.38 -11.58 16.06
CA THR A 234 1.85 -10.81 17.20
C THR A 234 0.35 -10.59 17.08
N ILE A 235 -0.32 -11.26 16.14
CA ILE A 235 -1.76 -11.15 15.97
C ILE A 235 -2.47 -11.69 17.21
N ALA A 236 -3.40 -10.89 17.75
CA ALA A 236 -4.36 -11.34 18.74
C ALA A 236 -5.65 -11.75 18.01
N GLY A 237 -5.86 -13.05 17.79
CA GLY A 237 -7.08 -13.57 17.15
C GLY A 237 -6.80 -14.38 15.89
N ASP A 238 -7.59 -14.13 14.84
CA ASP A 238 -7.54 -14.91 13.59
C ASP A 238 -6.26 -14.66 12.79
N LYS A 239 -5.60 -15.75 12.36
CA LYS A 239 -4.39 -15.67 11.52
C LYS A 239 -4.67 -15.13 10.12
N TYR A 240 -3.71 -14.36 9.61
CA TYR A 240 -3.64 -13.88 8.23
C TYR A 240 -2.18 -13.56 7.87
N GLY A 241 -1.90 -13.39 6.58
CA GLY A 241 -0.59 -13.00 6.06
C GLY A 241 -0.74 -12.39 4.67
N SER A 242 0.32 -11.74 4.19
CA SER A 242 0.26 -10.78 3.07
C SER A 242 -0.91 -9.80 3.23
N PRO A 243 -0.94 -9.00 4.32
CA PRO A 243 -1.89 -7.91 4.41
C PRO A 243 -1.58 -6.92 3.28
N ASP A 244 -2.61 -6.55 2.55
CA ASP A 244 -2.54 -5.63 1.42
C ASP A 244 -3.50 -4.46 1.67
N GLY A 245 -4.76 -4.57 1.23
CA GLY A 245 -5.76 -3.55 1.44
C GLY A 245 -5.96 -3.21 2.92
N ILE A 246 -5.98 -1.91 3.26
CA ILE A 246 -6.29 -1.44 4.61
C ILE A 246 -7.25 -0.26 4.57
N TYR A 247 -8.22 -0.25 5.48
CA TYR A 247 -9.21 0.81 5.58
C TYR A 247 -9.65 1.06 7.01
N VAL A 248 -9.56 2.31 7.45
CA VAL A 248 -10.05 2.75 8.76
C VAL A 248 -11.47 3.30 8.57
N ASP A 249 -12.45 2.58 9.08
CA ASP A 249 -13.85 3.00 8.93
C ASP A 249 -14.21 4.19 9.84
N PRO A 250 -15.38 4.83 9.66
CA PRO A 250 -15.79 5.98 10.47
C PRO A 250 -15.85 5.74 12.00
N SER A 251 -15.89 4.48 12.44
CA SER A 251 -15.84 4.11 13.87
C SER A 251 -14.43 3.88 14.41
N GLY A 252 -13.44 3.78 13.53
CA GLY A 252 -12.05 3.48 13.86
C GLY A 252 -11.70 2.00 13.78
N LEU A 253 -12.60 1.11 13.33
CA LEU A 253 -12.22 -0.27 13.05
C LEU A 253 -11.29 -0.32 11.83
N VAL A 254 -10.26 -1.15 11.93
CA VAL A 254 -9.30 -1.37 10.85
C VAL A 254 -9.71 -2.60 10.06
N TRP A 255 -10.14 -2.40 8.83
CA TRP A 255 -10.43 -3.46 7.89
C TRP A 255 -9.16 -3.82 7.13
N ILE A 256 -8.80 -5.11 7.15
CA ILE A 256 -7.55 -5.63 6.57
C ILE A 256 -7.94 -6.65 5.50
N GLN A 257 -7.44 -6.48 4.28
CA GLN A 257 -7.62 -7.38 3.15
C GLN A 257 -6.29 -8.08 2.86
N THR A 258 -6.33 -9.30 2.31
CA THR A 258 -5.11 -10.07 2.04
C THR A 258 -4.94 -10.39 0.56
N ASP A 259 -3.70 -10.35 0.11
CA ASP A 259 -3.25 -10.87 -1.20
C ASP A 259 -2.06 -11.83 -1.01
N VAL A 260 -2.37 -13.04 -0.56
CA VAL A 260 -1.45 -14.17 -0.68
C VAL A 260 -1.52 -14.66 -2.12
N SER A 261 -0.37 -14.60 -2.82
CA SER A 261 -0.22 -15.11 -4.18
C SER A 261 -0.82 -16.51 -4.33
N THR A 262 -1.55 -16.71 -5.43
CA THR A 262 -2.18 -17.97 -5.81
C THR A 262 -1.20 -19.14 -5.92
N SER A 263 0.09 -18.87 -6.16
CA SER A 263 1.16 -19.87 -6.14
C SER A 263 1.50 -20.45 -4.77
N THR A 264 1.12 -19.75 -3.69
CA THR A 264 1.43 -20.13 -2.30
C THR A 264 0.21 -20.20 -1.40
N ILE A 265 -0.96 -19.76 -1.88
CA ILE A 265 -2.18 -19.72 -1.10
C ILE A 265 -2.52 -21.10 -0.51
N ASN A 266 -2.76 -21.13 0.80
CA ASN A 266 -3.01 -22.35 1.57
C ASN A 266 -1.94 -23.46 1.43
N ALA A 267 -0.71 -23.13 1.04
CA ALA A 267 0.39 -24.07 0.85
C ALA A 267 1.69 -23.55 1.48
N GLY A 268 2.66 -24.45 1.72
CA GLY A 268 3.96 -24.08 2.27
C GLY A 268 3.85 -23.25 3.57
N ALA A 269 4.43 -22.04 3.57
CA ALA A 269 4.36 -21.09 4.69
C ALA A 269 2.91 -20.70 5.07
N TYR A 270 2.00 -20.72 4.10
CA TYR A 270 0.59 -20.37 4.27
C TYR A 270 -0.33 -21.57 4.48
N GLY A 271 0.22 -22.76 4.71
CA GLY A 271 -0.56 -23.98 4.98
C GLY A 271 -1.58 -23.75 6.09
N GLY A 272 -2.87 -23.97 5.78
CA GLY A 272 -3.97 -23.82 6.73
C GLY A 272 -4.48 -22.38 6.91
N PHE A 273 -4.07 -21.41 6.09
CA PHE A 273 -4.62 -20.05 6.08
C PHE A 273 -5.93 -19.95 5.28
N GLY A 274 -6.19 -20.92 4.39
CA GLY A 274 -7.33 -20.88 3.48
C GLY A 274 -7.12 -19.88 2.33
N ASN A 275 -8.23 -19.40 1.75
CA ASN A 275 -8.18 -18.37 0.71
C ASN A 275 -7.88 -16.98 1.30
N ASN A 276 -7.66 -16.02 0.42
CA ASN A 276 -7.59 -14.61 0.77
C ASN A 276 -8.89 -14.15 1.44
N GLN A 277 -8.77 -13.16 2.31
CA GLN A 277 -9.77 -12.85 3.30
C GLN A 277 -9.80 -11.36 3.64
N MET A 278 -10.88 -10.96 4.30
CA MET A 278 -11.02 -9.68 4.95
C MET A 278 -11.17 -9.89 6.45
N LEU A 279 -10.46 -9.10 7.24
CA LEU A 279 -10.53 -9.11 8.70
C LEU A 279 -10.91 -7.71 9.21
N ALA A 280 -11.38 -7.67 10.45
CA ALA A 280 -11.56 -6.44 11.21
C ALA A 280 -10.68 -6.51 12.46
N ALA A 281 -9.86 -5.48 12.67
CA ALA A 281 -9.03 -5.33 13.85
C ALA A 281 -9.47 -4.12 14.67
N HIS A 282 -9.55 -4.31 15.98
CA HIS A 282 -9.79 -3.22 16.92
C HIS A 282 -8.50 -2.39 17.10
N PRO A 283 -8.55 -1.05 16.95
CA PRO A 283 -7.33 -0.23 16.91
C PRO A 283 -6.55 -0.21 18.22
N GLU A 284 -7.23 -0.33 19.36
CA GLU A 284 -6.59 -0.33 20.69
C GLU A 284 -6.21 -1.73 21.18
N THR A 285 -7.17 -2.66 21.29
CA THR A 285 -6.91 -4.02 21.78
C THR A 285 -6.13 -4.88 20.79
N ARG A 286 -6.08 -4.47 19.50
CA ARG A 286 -5.46 -5.21 18.39
C ARG A 286 -6.10 -6.58 18.11
N GLU A 287 -7.23 -6.88 18.76
CA GLU A 287 -7.98 -8.09 18.48
C GLU A 287 -8.44 -8.06 17.02
N THR A 288 -8.08 -9.10 16.29
CA THR A 288 -8.38 -9.26 14.86
C THR A 288 -9.29 -10.45 14.65
N ARG A 289 -10.43 -10.23 13.99
CA ARG A 289 -11.40 -11.27 13.65
C ARG A 289 -11.60 -11.34 12.14
N ARG A 290 -11.61 -12.55 11.60
CA ARG A 290 -11.92 -12.79 10.19
C ARG A 290 -13.40 -12.45 9.95
N PHE A 291 -13.65 -11.63 8.94
CA PHE A 291 -14.98 -11.18 8.57
C PHE A 291 -15.50 -11.87 7.30
N LEU A 292 -14.65 -12.01 6.29
CA LEU A 292 -15.00 -12.58 4.99
C LEU A 292 -13.84 -13.43 4.44
N VAL A 293 -14.16 -14.49 3.71
CA VAL A 293 -13.21 -15.29 2.92
C VAL A 293 -13.63 -15.24 1.46
N GLY A 294 -12.67 -14.99 0.58
CA GLY A 294 -12.89 -14.92 -0.86
C GLY A 294 -13.08 -16.27 -1.54
N PRO A 295 -13.56 -16.27 -2.79
CA PRO A 295 -13.56 -17.45 -3.64
C PRO A 295 -12.14 -17.96 -3.93
N SER A 296 -12.06 -19.13 -4.58
CA SER A 296 -10.77 -19.73 -4.92
C SER A 296 -9.96 -18.83 -5.84
N GLN A 297 -8.66 -18.72 -5.53
CA GLN A 297 -7.66 -18.01 -6.33
C GLN A 297 -8.04 -16.56 -6.64
N CYS A 298 -8.66 -15.87 -5.69
CA CYS A 298 -8.81 -14.42 -5.73
C CYS A 298 -7.89 -13.79 -4.69
N GLU A 299 -7.68 -12.49 -4.80
CA GLU A 299 -7.36 -11.63 -3.66
C GLU A 299 -8.63 -10.90 -3.19
N ILE A 300 -8.59 -10.41 -1.97
CA ILE A 300 -9.57 -9.44 -1.47
C ILE A 300 -8.90 -8.08 -1.53
N THR A 301 -9.51 -7.12 -2.19
CA THR A 301 -8.93 -5.77 -2.37
C THR A 301 -10.02 -4.77 -2.70
N GLY A 302 -9.79 -3.49 -2.45
CA GLY A 302 -10.81 -2.47 -2.61
C GLY A 302 -11.87 -2.59 -1.53
N VAL A 303 -11.91 -1.62 -0.63
CA VAL A 303 -12.97 -1.52 0.38
C VAL A 303 -13.41 -0.07 0.50
N PHE A 304 -14.72 0.12 0.63
CA PHE A 304 -15.28 1.39 1.05
C PHE A 304 -16.58 1.15 1.81
N MET A 305 -16.82 1.94 2.86
CA MET A 305 -18.04 1.87 3.65
C MET A 305 -18.81 3.18 3.55
N THR A 306 -20.14 3.08 3.41
CA THR A 306 -21.00 4.27 3.49
C THR A 306 -20.83 4.97 4.85
N PRO A 307 -20.97 6.30 4.95
CA PRO A 307 -20.77 7.01 6.22
C PRO A 307 -21.67 6.54 7.37
N ASP A 308 -22.87 6.03 7.07
CA ASP A 308 -23.79 5.45 8.05
C ASP A 308 -23.41 4.03 8.51
N ARG A 309 -22.42 3.41 7.84
CA ARG A 309 -21.91 2.06 8.07
C ARG A 309 -22.91 0.94 7.79
N LEU A 310 -23.94 1.21 6.98
CA LEU A 310 -24.96 0.20 6.65
C LEU A 310 -24.61 -0.62 5.40
N THR A 311 -23.71 -0.12 4.56
CA THR A 311 -23.31 -0.78 3.32
C THR A 311 -21.78 -0.73 3.18
N MET A 312 -21.17 -1.88 2.93
CA MET A 312 -19.75 -2.00 2.60
C MET A 312 -19.61 -2.57 1.19
N PHE A 313 -18.75 -1.96 0.40
CA PHE A 313 -18.34 -2.45 -0.90
C PHE A 313 -16.97 -3.13 -0.76
N VAL A 314 -16.84 -4.34 -1.29
CA VAL A 314 -15.58 -5.11 -1.23
C VAL A 314 -15.28 -5.66 -2.62
N GLY A 315 -14.06 -5.45 -3.11
CA GLY A 315 -13.62 -6.02 -4.37
C GLY A 315 -13.15 -7.46 -4.20
N ILE A 316 -13.54 -8.28 -5.17
CA ILE A 316 -13.03 -9.63 -5.39
C ILE A 316 -12.27 -9.57 -6.70
N GLN A 317 -10.95 -9.57 -6.65
CA GLN A 317 -10.10 -9.45 -7.83
C GLN A 317 -9.68 -10.84 -8.32
N HIS A 318 -9.62 -11.00 -9.65
CA HIS A 318 -9.04 -12.13 -10.38
C HIS A 318 -9.41 -13.55 -9.93
N PRO A 319 -10.66 -13.85 -9.51
CA PRO A 319 -11.03 -15.20 -9.10
C PRO A 319 -10.70 -16.23 -10.17
N GLY A 320 -9.89 -17.23 -9.83
CA GLY A 320 -9.46 -18.28 -10.75
C GLY A 320 -8.15 -17.98 -11.48
N GLU A 321 -7.33 -17.05 -10.98
CA GLU A 321 -5.92 -16.94 -11.39
C GLU A 321 -5.21 -18.29 -11.22
N ARG A 322 -4.24 -18.56 -12.11
CA ARG A 322 -3.50 -19.81 -12.10
C ARG A 322 -2.41 -19.79 -11.01
N PRO A 323 -2.27 -20.86 -10.20
CA PRO A 323 -1.19 -20.98 -9.21
C PRO A 323 0.24 -21.07 -9.75
N ASP A 324 0.43 -21.14 -11.07
CA ASP A 324 1.74 -21.35 -11.70
C ASP A 324 2.29 -20.09 -12.40
N ASP A 325 1.63 -18.93 -12.22
CA ASP A 325 1.93 -17.65 -12.88
C ASP A 325 1.96 -17.75 -14.43
N LEU A 326 1.39 -18.81 -15.01
CA LEU A 326 1.27 -18.96 -16.46
C LEU A 326 -0.01 -18.27 -16.97
N PRO A 327 -0.07 -17.92 -18.27
CA PRO A 327 -1.31 -17.44 -18.87
C PRO A 327 -2.48 -18.41 -18.69
N GLY A 328 -3.66 -17.86 -18.35
CA GLY A 328 -4.92 -18.59 -18.28
C GLY A 328 -5.24 -19.36 -19.57
N ASP A 329 -5.84 -20.55 -19.47
CA ASP A 329 -6.36 -21.29 -20.63
C ASP A 329 -7.75 -20.73 -21.01
N PRO A 330 -7.90 -20.03 -22.15
CA PRO A 330 -9.17 -19.44 -22.53
C PRO A 330 -10.26 -20.46 -22.85
N LEU A 331 -9.89 -21.71 -23.19
CA LEU A 331 -10.81 -22.80 -23.49
C LEU A 331 -11.31 -23.50 -22.23
N ASN A 332 -10.57 -23.40 -21.12
CA ASN A 332 -10.93 -23.95 -19.81
C ASN A 332 -10.98 -22.86 -18.72
N PRO A 333 -11.82 -21.81 -18.90
CA PRO A 333 -11.79 -20.64 -18.03
C PRO A 333 -12.21 -20.91 -16.58
N LYS A 334 -12.85 -22.05 -16.32
CA LYS A 334 -13.34 -22.44 -14.98
C LYS A 334 -12.43 -23.42 -14.23
N GLN A 335 -11.18 -23.60 -14.69
CA GLN A 335 -10.26 -24.57 -14.12
C GLN A 335 -10.02 -24.35 -12.62
N PHE A 336 -9.92 -23.10 -12.18
CA PHE A 336 -9.55 -22.75 -10.80
C PHE A 336 -10.67 -22.05 -10.02
N SER A 337 -11.66 -21.46 -10.70
CA SER A 337 -12.82 -20.86 -10.06
C SER A 337 -14.03 -20.91 -10.99
N SER A 338 -15.22 -20.83 -10.42
CA SER A 338 -16.47 -20.60 -11.16
C SER A 338 -17.27 -19.43 -10.59
N TRP A 339 -16.66 -18.64 -9.70
CA TRP A 339 -17.31 -17.48 -9.09
C TRP A 339 -17.45 -16.33 -10.11
N PRO A 340 -18.55 -15.54 -10.09
CA PRO A 340 -19.66 -15.59 -9.12
C PRO A 340 -20.80 -16.54 -9.50
N ASP A 341 -20.91 -16.94 -10.76
CA ASP A 341 -22.12 -17.57 -11.31
C ASP A 341 -22.18 -19.10 -11.10
N GLY A 342 -21.14 -19.68 -10.49
CA GLY A 342 -21.05 -21.10 -10.16
C GLY A 342 -20.84 -22.02 -11.38
N PRO A 343 -20.99 -23.35 -11.19
CA PRO A 343 -20.68 -24.35 -12.23
C PRO A 343 -21.49 -24.18 -13.52
N ASN A 344 -22.72 -23.66 -13.42
CA ASN A 344 -23.61 -23.41 -14.56
C ASN A 344 -23.33 -22.07 -15.26
N GLY A 345 -22.47 -21.23 -14.67
CA GLY A 345 -22.07 -19.94 -15.20
C GLY A 345 -20.95 -19.98 -16.24
N GLY A 346 -20.54 -18.79 -16.66
CA GLY A 346 -19.48 -18.55 -17.63
C GLY A 346 -18.08 -18.46 -17.00
N ARG A 347 -17.18 -17.74 -17.69
CA ARG A 347 -15.83 -17.43 -17.20
C ARG A 347 -15.91 -16.66 -15.87
N PRO A 348 -15.01 -16.92 -14.90
CA PRO A 348 -14.92 -16.13 -13.68
C PRO A 348 -14.70 -14.65 -13.95
N ARG A 349 -15.24 -13.80 -13.07
CA ARG A 349 -15.21 -12.35 -13.24
C ARG A 349 -14.88 -11.70 -11.92
N SER A 350 -13.94 -10.76 -11.90
CA SER A 350 -13.80 -9.84 -10.78
C SER A 350 -15.13 -9.12 -10.56
N ALA A 351 -15.49 -8.86 -9.31
CA ALA A 351 -16.69 -8.09 -9.00
C ALA A 351 -16.52 -7.27 -7.73
N LEU A 352 -17.33 -6.22 -7.63
CA LEU A 352 -17.55 -5.49 -6.39
C LEU A 352 -18.79 -6.10 -5.72
N ILE A 353 -18.62 -6.70 -4.55
CA ILE A 353 -19.74 -7.19 -3.75
C ILE A 353 -20.25 -6.09 -2.82
N VAL A 354 -21.53 -6.19 -2.45
CA VAL A 354 -22.18 -5.32 -1.48
C VAL A 354 -22.48 -6.17 -0.25
N VAL A 355 -21.93 -5.77 0.89
CA VAL A 355 -22.15 -6.43 2.18
C VAL A 355 -23.09 -5.55 3.01
N THR A 356 -24.12 -6.18 3.56
CA THR A 356 -25.14 -5.58 4.44
C THR A 356 -25.46 -6.57 5.56
N LYS A 357 -25.91 -6.09 6.73
CA LYS A 357 -26.51 -6.96 7.75
C LYS A 357 -27.98 -7.23 7.43
N ASP A 358 -28.44 -8.46 7.65
CA ASP A 358 -29.85 -8.86 7.44
C ASP A 358 -30.84 -8.07 8.31
N ASP A 359 -30.40 -7.63 9.49
CA ASP A 359 -31.19 -6.81 10.42
C ASP A 359 -31.14 -5.30 10.11
N GLY A 360 -30.43 -4.88 9.04
CA GLY A 360 -30.22 -3.48 8.69
C GLY A 360 -29.30 -2.72 9.66
N GLY A 361 -28.58 -3.43 10.53
CA GLY A 361 -27.62 -2.85 11.47
C GLY A 361 -26.31 -2.42 10.83
N ARG A 362 -25.48 -1.74 11.63
CA ARG A 362 -24.15 -1.26 11.19
C ARG A 362 -23.16 -2.42 11.05
N ILE A 363 -22.37 -2.41 9.99
CA ILE A 363 -21.34 -3.42 9.74
C ILE A 363 -20.21 -3.25 10.76
N GLY A 364 -19.77 -4.37 11.35
CA GLY A 364 -18.76 -4.38 12.42
C GLY A 364 -19.24 -3.87 13.78
N SER A 365 -20.55 -3.75 14.00
CA SER A 365 -21.15 -3.46 15.33
C SER A 365 -21.59 -4.72 16.08
#